data_AF-A0A969G3H0-F1
#
_entry.id   AF-A0A969G3H0-F1
#
_cell.length_a   1.000
_cell.length_b   1.000
_cell.length_c   1.000
_cell.angle_alpha   90.00
_cell.angle_beta   90.00
_cell.angle_gamma   90.00
#
_symmetry.space_group_name_H-M   'P 1'
#
loop_
_entity.id
_entity.type
_entity.pdbx_description
1 polymer ?
#
loop_
_entity_poly.entity_id
_entity_poly.type
_entity_poly.pdbx_seq_one_letter_code
_entity_poly.pdbx_strand_id
1 'polypeptide(L)'
;MDISVTIDIKPEWVETAQKFAAEQHQTDRQQQIFLHTLAIYGLHEYLAWGEIESSLTDSYSWHPQTRVLTAWADLYLPNYGRILCAANQKEALIPLPEILPLNCIGCVVVDIAEDLQKLELQGFISTRSFDLEKSQFNRADITAIASLFDELYLLTEEQLLVEQEMLQLSAMDDDLEAYFSPLLDLENIIDIVGRLNRLFYEPKTDLENVFIIDEIDEELPKKEATLMQPEVLFADLSTIDEMDEETPTIVFMSSQVQRQSLLDFPLLEKVAEDADQYTADTPQEKIAEATQALTENLLAKLQQLRDELT
;
A
#
# COMPACT_ATOMS: atom_id res chain seq x y z
N MET A 1 27.49 14.05 11.97
CA MET A 1 26.32 14.91 12.26
C MET A 1 25.83 14.53 13.63
N ASP A 2 25.38 15.51 14.41
CA ASP A 2 24.74 15.22 15.69
C ASP A 2 23.52 14.34 15.45
N ILE A 3 23.46 13.24 16.20
CA ILE A 3 22.44 12.19 16.05
C ILE A 3 21.10 12.67 16.63
N SER A 4 21.16 13.65 17.54
CA SER A 4 20.05 14.13 18.34
C SER A 4 19.82 15.64 18.24
N VAL A 5 18.63 16.07 18.64
CA VAL A 5 18.21 17.48 18.67
C VAL A 5 17.58 17.81 20.02
N THR A 6 18.04 18.90 20.65
CA THR A 6 17.50 19.37 21.94
C THR A 6 16.47 20.47 21.74
N ILE A 7 15.37 20.40 22.50
CA ILE A 7 14.24 21.33 22.45
C ILE A 7 13.90 21.78 23.87
N ASP A 8 13.68 23.07 24.05
CA ASP A 8 13.24 23.63 25.34
C ASP A 8 11.75 23.30 25.56
N ILE A 9 11.44 22.76 26.73
CA ILE A 9 10.06 22.43 27.10
C ILE A 9 9.33 23.70 27.51
N LYS A 10 8.20 23.95 26.88
CA LYS A 10 7.37 25.12 27.17
C LYS A 10 6.42 24.88 28.35
N PRO A 11 6.14 25.89 29.19
CA PRO A 11 5.23 25.74 30.32
C PRO A 11 3.84 25.21 29.94
N GLU A 12 3.29 25.66 28.82
CA GLU A 12 1.97 25.23 28.32
C GLU A 12 1.91 23.74 27.96
N TRP A 13 3.05 23.13 27.59
CA TRP A 13 3.14 21.70 27.33
C TRP A 13 3.04 20.92 28.63
N VAL A 14 3.72 21.39 29.67
CA VAL A 14 3.66 20.81 31.02
C VAL A 14 2.25 20.87 31.57
N GLU A 15 1.56 22.01 31.43
CA GLU A 15 0.15 22.15 31.87
C GLU A 15 -0.76 21.15 31.16
N THR A 16 -0.60 20.99 29.84
CA THR A 16 -1.38 20.01 29.07
C THR A 16 -1.06 18.58 29.49
N ALA A 17 0.22 18.25 29.65
CA ALA A 17 0.68 16.94 30.07
C ALA A 17 0.15 16.57 31.46
N GLN A 18 0.13 17.52 32.41
CA GLN A 18 -0.47 17.33 33.74
C GLN A 18 -1.98 17.05 33.64
N LYS A 19 -2.69 17.80 32.78
CA LYS A 19 -4.12 17.60 32.56
C LYS A 19 -4.42 16.21 31.99
N PHE A 20 -3.69 15.77 30.97
CA PHE A 20 -3.89 14.44 30.36
C PHE A 20 -3.50 13.31 31.31
N ALA A 21 -2.44 13.49 32.09
CA ALA A 21 -2.05 12.55 33.13
C ALA A 21 -3.14 12.41 34.20
N ALA A 22 -3.74 13.52 34.66
CA ALA A 22 -4.78 13.51 35.68
C ALA A 22 -6.06 12.75 35.28
N GLU A 23 -6.26 12.48 33.98
CA GLU A 23 -7.37 11.66 33.48
C GLU A 23 -7.16 10.15 33.76
N GLN A 24 -5.93 9.72 34.06
CA GLN A 24 -5.62 8.31 34.27
C GLN A 24 -5.79 7.90 35.73
N HIS A 25 -6.26 6.67 35.96
CA HIS A 25 -6.50 6.14 37.32
C HIS A 25 -5.24 5.53 37.96
N GLN A 26 -4.31 5.03 37.16
CA GLN A 26 -3.11 4.33 37.64
C GLN A 26 -1.90 5.25 37.56
N THR A 27 -1.13 5.35 38.66
CA THR A 27 0.04 6.25 38.77
C THR A 27 1.06 6.05 37.65
N ASP A 28 1.38 4.79 37.32
CA ASP A 28 2.36 4.49 36.26
C ASP A 28 1.87 5.00 34.89
N ARG A 29 0.56 4.90 34.64
CA ARG A 29 -0.07 5.40 33.42
C ARG A 29 -0.15 6.93 33.40
N GLN A 30 -0.35 7.57 34.56
CA GLN A 30 -0.27 9.03 34.67
C GLN A 30 1.13 9.52 34.24
N GLN A 31 2.18 8.89 34.77
CA GLN A 31 3.56 9.23 34.42
C GLN A 31 3.85 8.98 32.94
N GLN A 32 3.40 7.85 32.40
CA GLN A 32 3.55 7.53 30.99
C GLN A 32 2.90 8.59 30.09
N ILE A 33 1.61 8.91 30.33
CA ILE A 33 0.88 9.92 29.55
C ILE A 33 1.54 11.29 29.67
N PHE A 34 2.01 11.66 30.86
CA PHE A 34 2.73 12.91 31.07
C PHE A 34 3.96 13.02 30.15
N LEU A 35 4.84 12.02 30.18
CA LEU A 35 6.07 12.00 29.38
C LEU A 35 5.78 11.89 27.88
N HIS A 36 4.81 11.06 27.50
CA HIS A 36 4.36 10.92 26.11
C HIS A 36 3.87 12.26 25.54
N THR A 37 3.07 13.00 26.32
CA THR A 37 2.55 14.30 25.88
C THR A 37 3.68 15.29 25.60
N LEU A 38 4.70 15.35 26.48
CA LEU A 38 5.87 16.22 26.27
C LEU A 38 6.68 15.80 25.04
N ALA A 39 6.89 14.49 24.84
CA ALA A 39 7.61 13.97 23.68
C ALA A 39 6.92 14.33 22.36
N ILE A 40 5.58 14.23 22.30
CA ILE A 40 4.80 14.59 21.11
C ILE A 40 4.92 16.08 20.81
N TYR A 41 4.85 16.95 21.83
CA TYR A 41 5.07 18.39 21.64
C TYR A 41 6.47 18.69 21.10
N GLY A 42 7.50 18.03 21.62
CA GLY A 42 8.86 18.15 21.11
C GLY A 42 8.97 17.77 19.64
N LEU A 43 8.42 16.62 19.26
CA LEU A 43 8.42 16.18 17.86
C LEU A 43 7.61 17.12 16.96
N HIS A 44 6.46 17.61 17.43
CA HIS A 44 5.64 18.57 16.70
C HIS A 44 6.40 19.88 16.43
N GLU A 45 7.15 20.39 17.42
CA GLU A 45 7.99 21.58 17.22
C GLU A 45 9.16 21.32 16.27
N TYR A 46 9.81 20.16 16.36
CA TYR A 46 10.87 19.79 15.44
C TYR A 46 10.39 19.70 13.98
N LEU A 47 9.23 19.08 13.75
CA LEU A 47 8.61 19.01 12.42
C LEU A 47 8.26 20.40 11.89
N ALA A 48 7.78 21.29 12.76
CA ALA A 48 7.50 22.68 12.39
C ALA A 48 8.77 23.44 11.95
N TRP A 49 9.94 23.15 12.53
CA TRP A 49 11.21 23.73 12.05
C TRP A 49 11.58 23.29 10.64
N GLY A 50 11.18 22.07 10.24
CA GLY A 50 11.33 21.54 8.90
C GLY A 50 10.16 21.87 7.96
N GLU A 51 9.25 22.76 8.36
CA GLU A 51 8.04 23.11 7.61
C GLU A 51 7.14 21.91 7.28
N ILE A 52 7.21 20.83 8.07
CA ILE A 52 6.35 19.65 7.94
C ILE A 52 5.09 19.87 8.77
N GLU A 53 3.93 19.81 8.10
CA GLU A 53 2.64 19.89 8.75
C GLU A 53 2.40 18.68 9.65
N SER A 54 1.91 18.93 10.87
CA SER A 54 1.47 17.88 11.79
C SER A 54 0.31 18.39 12.65
N SER A 55 -0.59 17.49 13.03
CA SER A 55 -1.81 17.84 13.77
C SER A 55 -1.83 17.11 15.11
N LEU A 56 -1.77 17.90 16.18
CA LEU A 56 -2.00 17.38 17.52
C LEU A 56 -3.43 16.90 17.68
N THR A 57 -4.43 17.65 17.19
CA THR A 57 -5.85 17.34 17.42
C THR A 57 -6.35 16.10 16.72
N ASP A 58 -5.73 15.73 15.60
CA ASP A 58 -6.04 14.51 14.85
C ASP A 58 -5.19 13.32 15.34
N SER A 59 -4.28 13.52 16.30
CA SER A 59 -3.57 12.45 16.98
C SER A 59 -4.50 11.62 17.85
N TYR A 60 -4.37 10.29 17.84
CA TYR A 60 -5.16 9.45 18.72
C TYR A 60 -4.84 9.78 20.19
N SER A 61 -3.60 10.08 20.51
CA SER A 61 -3.17 10.56 21.83
C SER A 61 -3.85 11.85 22.30
N TRP A 62 -4.48 12.65 21.42
CA TRP A 62 -5.24 13.84 21.80
C TRP A 62 -6.71 13.56 22.13
N HIS A 63 -7.23 12.38 21.81
CA HIS A 63 -8.59 11.99 22.20
C HIS A 63 -8.62 11.31 23.58
N PRO A 64 -9.51 11.72 24.50
CA PRO A 64 -9.54 11.16 25.86
C PRO A 64 -9.75 9.63 25.90
N GLN A 65 -10.61 9.10 25.02
CA GLN A 65 -10.97 7.68 25.01
C GLN A 65 -9.77 6.80 24.65
N THR A 66 -9.05 7.16 23.59
CA THR A 66 -7.85 6.45 23.12
C THR A 66 -6.69 6.60 24.10
N ARG A 67 -6.47 7.77 24.73
CA ARG A 67 -5.47 7.90 25.82
C ARG A 67 -5.68 6.87 26.93
N VAL A 68 -6.92 6.73 27.38
CA VAL A 68 -7.28 5.80 28.46
C VAL A 68 -7.15 4.34 28.02
N LEU A 69 -7.36 4.03 26.75
CA LEU A 69 -7.28 2.65 26.23
C LEU A 69 -5.85 2.24 25.87
N THR A 70 -5.16 3.02 25.05
CA THR A 70 -3.89 2.60 24.41
C THR A 70 -2.66 3.28 25.00
N ALA A 71 -2.82 4.48 25.57
CA ALA A 71 -1.70 5.34 25.98
C ALA A 71 -0.66 5.57 24.87
N TRP A 72 -1.08 5.49 23.60
CA TRP A 72 -0.24 5.81 22.47
C TRP A 72 0.31 7.22 22.57
N ALA A 73 1.54 7.39 22.07
CA ALA A 73 2.19 8.67 21.93
C ALA A 73 2.32 9.04 20.45
N ASP A 74 1.24 8.93 19.70
CA ASP A 74 1.25 9.21 18.27
C ASP A 74 1.11 10.70 17.96
N LEU A 75 1.72 11.11 16.86
CA LEU A 75 1.53 12.39 16.19
C LEU A 75 1.03 12.15 14.77
N TYR A 76 -0.08 12.78 14.38
CA TYR A 76 -0.59 12.72 13.02
C TYR A 76 0.17 13.66 12.08
N LEU A 77 0.61 13.14 10.95
CA LEU A 77 1.22 13.88 9.86
C LEU A 77 0.29 13.74 8.65
N PRO A 78 -0.39 14.82 8.21
CA PRO A 78 -1.22 14.79 7.01
C PRO A 78 -0.44 14.21 5.83
N ASN A 79 -1.11 13.40 5.02
CA ASN A 79 -0.56 12.66 3.88
C ASN A 79 0.45 11.55 4.23
N TYR A 80 1.16 11.60 5.35
CA TYR A 80 2.18 10.59 5.69
C TYR A 80 1.67 9.47 6.61
N GLY A 81 0.78 9.78 7.55
CA GLY A 81 0.30 8.82 8.54
C GLY A 81 0.59 9.27 9.96
N ARG A 82 1.12 8.36 10.79
CA ARG A 82 1.37 8.60 12.22
C ARG A 82 2.76 8.18 12.64
N ILE A 83 3.35 8.96 13.53
CA ILE A 83 4.65 8.63 14.13
C ILE A 83 4.49 8.49 15.64
N LEU A 84 5.06 7.43 16.21
CA LEU A 84 5.05 7.20 17.65
C LEU A 84 6.23 7.90 18.33
N CYS A 85 6.05 8.27 19.60
CA CYS A 85 7.13 8.70 20.48
C CYS A 85 7.38 7.67 21.59
N ALA A 86 8.63 7.31 21.83
CA ALA A 86 9.07 6.48 22.95
C ALA A 86 9.84 7.34 23.95
N ALA A 87 9.15 7.80 25.00
CA ALA A 87 9.73 8.71 25.99
C ALA A 87 10.50 7.96 27.09
N ASN A 88 11.70 8.42 27.41
CA ASN A 88 12.57 7.98 28.50
C ASN A 88 12.85 6.47 28.54
N GLN A 89 12.93 5.83 27.37
CA GLN A 89 13.25 4.41 27.23
C GLN A 89 14.76 4.22 27.18
N LYS A 90 15.38 3.99 28.34
CA LYS A 90 16.86 3.90 28.48
C LYS A 90 17.40 2.49 28.23
N GLU A 91 16.52 1.52 28.09
CA GLU A 91 16.81 0.12 27.84
C GLU A 91 17.36 -0.10 26.42
N ALA A 92 18.14 -1.17 26.26
CA ALA A 92 18.64 -1.56 24.93
C ALA A 92 17.53 -2.06 24.01
N LEU A 93 16.44 -2.60 24.58
CA LEU A 93 15.25 -3.02 23.86
C LEU A 93 14.12 -2.07 24.24
N ILE A 94 13.62 -1.34 23.26
CA ILE A 94 12.54 -0.37 23.44
C ILE A 94 11.23 -1.06 23.09
N PRO A 95 10.25 -1.11 24.01
CA PRO A 95 8.96 -1.72 23.74
C PRO A 95 8.14 -0.88 22.76
N LEU A 96 7.40 -1.57 21.90
CA LEU A 96 6.34 -1.00 21.08
C LEU A 96 4.97 -1.36 21.67
N PRO A 97 3.94 -0.52 21.44
CA PRO A 97 2.58 -0.92 21.73
C PRO A 97 2.23 -2.25 21.05
N GLU A 98 1.46 -3.11 21.74
CA GLU A 98 0.99 -4.40 21.19
C GLU A 98 0.23 -4.23 19.87
N ILE A 99 -0.49 -3.12 19.74
CA ILE A 99 -1.17 -2.70 18.52
C ILE A 99 -0.64 -1.33 18.15
N LEU A 100 -0.07 -1.20 16.96
CA LEU A 100 0.38 0.07 16.42
C LEU A 100 -0.81 0.90 15.93
N PRO A 101 -0.70 2.24 15.95
CA PRO A 101 -1.64 3.10 15.25
C PRO A 101 -1.73 2.74 13.76
N LEU A 102 -2.92 2.89 13.18
CA LEU A 102 -3.09 2.76 11.73
C LEU A 102 -2.14 3.72 11.00
N ASN A 103 -1.48 3.22 9.95
CA ASN A 103 -0.49 3.94 9.15
C ASN A 103 0.67 4.51 9.99
N CYS A 104 1.13 3.74 10.98
CA CYS A 104 2.34 4.07 11.72
C CYS A 104 3.57 3.96 10.79
N ILE A 105 4.31 5.06 10.63
CA ILE A 105 5.50 5.12 9.76
C ILE A 105 6.80 4.90 10.53
N GLY A 106 6.77 4.98 11.86
CA GLY A 106 7.95 4.77 12.69
C GLY A 106 7.80 5.25 14.11
N CYS A 107 8.94 5.29 14.81
CA CYS A 107 9.02 5.70 16.20
C CYS A 107 10.21 6.66 16.41
N VAL A 108 10.00 7.71 17.20
CA VAL A 108 11.04 8.64 17.66
C VAL A 108 11.33 8.37 19.12
N VAL A 109 12.61 8.16 19.45
CA VAL A 109 13.03 7.99 20.85
C VAL A 109 13.33 9.37 21.43
N VAL A 110 12.77 9.67 22.60
CA VAL A 110 12.88 10.99 23.23
C VAL A 110 13.34 10.83 24.68
N ASP A 111 14.41 11.52 25.06
CA ASP A 111 14.85 11.62 26.44
C ASP A 111 14.45 12.98 27.01
N ILE A 112 13.82 13.00 28.19
CA ILE A 112 13.29 14.19 28.85
C ILE A 112 14.10 14.43 30.12
N ALA A 113 14.62 15.65 30.27
CA ALA A 113 15.41 16.03 31.44
C ALA A 113 14.57 15.99 32.73
N GLU A 114 15.19 15.61 33.85
CA GLU A 114 14.51 15.48 35.15
C GLU A 114 13.93 16.80 35.66
N ASP A 115 14.54 17.93 35.29
CA ASP A 115 14.07 19.28 35.62
C ASP A 115 12.94 19.77 34.71
N LEU A 116 12.56 18.97 33.71
CA LEU A 116 11.53 19.27 32.71
C LEU A 116 11.78 20.58 31.95
N GLN A 117 13.03 21.03 31.85
CA GLN A 117 13.36 22.22 31.06
C GLN A 117 13.64 21.89 29.60
N LYS A 118 14.09 20.67 29.31
CA LYS A 118 14.52 20.25 27.98
C LYS A 118 14.12 18.82 27.69
N LEU A 119 13.94 18.54 26.41
CA LEU A 119 13.88 17.20 25.86
C LEU A 119 14.88 17.07 24.72
N GLU A 120 15.28 15.85 24.44
CA GLU A 120 16.22 15.50 23.38
C GLU A 120 15.60 14.40 22.52
N LEU A 121 15.40 14.71 21.24
CA LEU A 121 15.02 13.73 20.22
C LEU A 121 16.27 12.93 19.87
N GLN A 122 16.36 11.71 20.38
CA GLN A 122 17.56 10.86 20.31
C GLN A 122 17.78 10.25 18.92
N GLY A 123 16.71 10.01 18.18
CA GLY A 123 16.77 9.36 16.88
C GLY A 123 15.41 8.86 16.43
N PHE A 124 15.41 8.29 15.22
CA PHE A 124 14.22 7.77 14.55
C PHE A 124 14.45 6.33 14.10
N ILE A 125 13.38 5.53 14.06
CA ILE A 125 13.39 4.22 13.43
C ILE A 125 12.10 4.04 12.60
N SER A 126 12.28 3.65 11.34
CA SER A 126 11.19 3.41 10.39
C SER A 126 10.53 2.06 10.64
N THR A 127 9.22 1.95 10.42
CA THR A 127 8.52 0.65 10.44
C THR A 127 9.02 -0.31 9.36
N ARG A 128 9.73 0.19 8.35
CA ARG A 128 10.44 -0.64 7.35
C ARG A 128 11.64 -1.40 7.94
N SER A 129 12.17 -0.92 9.07
CA SER A 129 13.44 -1.40 9.64
C SER A 129 13.28 -2.34 10.82
N PHE A 130 12.08 -2.46 11.41
CA PHE A 130 11.83 -3.40 12.50
C PHE A 130 10.67 -4.33 12.21
N ASP A 131 10.78 -5.53 12.76
CA ASP A 131 9.81 -6.60 12.61
C ASP A 131 8.52 -6.26 13.38
N LEU A 132 7.44 -6.02 12.66
CA LEU A 132 6.12 -5.67 13.24
C LEU A 132 5.54 -6.79 14.10
N GLU A 133 5.99 -8.05 13.94
CA GLU A 133 5.61 -9.16 14.81
C GLU A 133 6.34 -9.09 16.17
N LYS A 134 7.43 -8.32 16.25
CA LYS A 134 8.16 -8.07 17.50
C LYS A 134 7.63 -6.79 18.13
N SER A 135 7.07 -6.89 19.33
CA SER A 135 6.61 -5.74 20.12
C SER A 135 7.76 -4.92 20.73
N GLN A 136 8.92 -4.85 20.07
CA GLN A 136 10.11 -4.14 20.51
C GLN A 136 11.14 -3.97 19.37
N PHE A 137 12.01 -2.97 19.49
CA PHE A 137 13.19 -2.78 18.62
C PHE A 137 14.45 -2.49 19.45
N ASN A 138 15.64 -2.67 18.86
CA ASN A 138 16.89 -2.36 19.54
C ASN A 138 17.19 -0.87 19.44
N ARG A 139 17.55 -0.22 20.56
CA ARG A 139 17.94 1.18 20.57
C ARG A 139 19.15 1.47 19.66
N ALA A 140 20.03 0.49 19.43
CA ALA A 140 21.16 0.63 18.51
C ALA A 140 20.74 0.77 17.03
N ASP A 141 19.50 0.40 16.70
CA ASP A 141 18.96 0.46 15.34
C ASP A 141 18.36 1.84 15.01
N ILE A 142 18.26 2.75 16.00
CA ILE A 142 17.80 4.12 15.73
C ILE A 142 18.85 4.87 14.91
N THR A 143 18.37 5.60 13.92
CA THR A 143 19.19 6.49 13.10
C THR A 143 19.09 7.92 13.60
N ALA A 144 19.88 8.82 12.99
CA ALA A 144 19.81 10.24 13.32
C ALA A 144 18.39 10.77 13.13
N ILE A 145 17.94 11.70 13.98
CA ILE A 145 16.59 12.25 13.89
C ILE A 145 16.31 12.93 12.53
N ALA A 146 17.34 13.40 11.83
CA ALA A 146 17.23 13.94 10.47
C ALA A 146 16.75 12.90 9.44
N SER A 147 17.00 11.60 9.65
CA SER A 147 16.54 10.52 8.77
C SER A 147 15.03 10.36 8.74
N LEU A 148 14.30 10.98 9.66
CA LEU A 148 12.86 11.14 9.55
C LEU A 148 12.48 11.89 8.27
N PHE A 149 13.20 12.97 7.92
CA PHE A 149 12.90 13.73 6.70
C PHE A 149 13.19 12.91 5.43
N ASP A 150 14.22 12.07 5.45
CA ASP A 150 14.51 11.15 4.35
C ASP A 150 13.35 10.15 4.15
N GLU A 151 12.78 9.61 5.23
CA GLU A 151 11.61 8.73 5.17
C GLU A 151 10.37 9.46 4.64
N LEU A 152 10.10 10.69 5.10
CA LEU A 152 8.97 11.49 4.61
C LEU A 152 9.13 11.85 3.12
N TYR A 153 10.34 12.15 2.69
CA TYR A 153 10.65 12.39 1.29
C TYR A 153 10.38 11.14 0.45
N LEU A 154 10.87 9.98 0.88
CA LEU A 154 10.64 8.70 0.21
C LEU A 154 9.14 8.37 0.09
N LEU A 155 8.38 8.56 1.17
CA LEU A 155 6.92 8.36 1.15
C LEU A 155 6.22 9.29 0.15
N THR A 156 6.71 10.52 -0.01
CA THR A 156 6.17 11.46 -1.01
C THR A 156 6.41 10.96 -2.43
N GLU A 157 7.60 10.44 -2.73
CA GLU A 157 7.93 9.86 -4.04
C GLU A 157 7.07 8.62 -4.34
N GLU A 158 6.90 7.73 -3.36
CA GLU A 158 6.05 6.55 -3.50
C GLU A 158 4.59 6.91 -3.78
N GLN A 159 4.05 7.91 -3.07
CA GLN A 159 2.70 8.40 -3.31
C GLN A 159 2.53 8.97 -4.73
N LEU A 160 3.50 9.74 -5.21
CA LEU A 160 3.48 10.30 -6.55
C LEU A 160 3.50 9.19 -7.62
N LEU A 161 4.28 8.14 -7.42
CA LEU A 161 4.32 6.98 -8.33
C LEU A 161 2.97 6.27 -8.36
N VAL A 162 2.36 6.03 -7.20
CA VAL A 162 1.03 5.42 -7.11
C VAL A 162 -0.03 6.30 -7.77
N GLU A 163 -0.01 7.61 -7.56
CA GLU A 163 -0.92 8.54 -8.24
C GLU A 163 -0.76 8.50 -9.77
N GLN A 164 0.48 8.43 -10.27
CA GLN A 164 0.75 8.30 -11.70
C GLN A 164 0.23 6.98 -12.27
N GLU A 165 0.45 5.85 -11.59
CA GLU A 165 -0.08 4.55 -12.01
C GLU A 165 -1.60 4.53 -11.99
N MET A 166 -2.23 5.09 -10.94
CA MET A 166 -3.68 5.22 -10.85
C MET A 166 -4.25 6.07 -11.99
N LEU A 167 -3.56 7.16 -12.38
CA LEU A 167 -3.95 7.98 -13.53
C LEU A 167 -3.83 7.19 -14.84
N GLN A 168 -2.75 6.42 -15.03
CA GLN A 168 -2.56 5.57 -16.21
C GLN A 168 -3.65 4.49 -16.32
N LEU A 169 -4.01 3.85 -15.21
CA LEU A 169 -5.09 2.87 -15.17
C LEU A 169 -6.44 3.51 -15.52
N SER A 170 -6.73 4.70 -14.97
CA SER A 170 -7.96 5.41 -15.30
C SER A 170 -8.04 5.83 -16.76
N ALA A 171 -6.93 6.29 -17.34
CA ALA A 171 -6.86 6.64 -18.76
C ALA A 171 -7.03 5.41 -19.65
N MET A 172 -6.49 4.26 -19.25
CA MET A 172 -6.67 3.00 -19.98
C MET A 172 -8.12 2.51 -19.92
N ASP A 173 -8.82 2.70 -18.80
CA ASP A 173 -10.25 2.41 -18.68
C ASP A 173 -11.08 3.35 -19.57
N ASP A 174 -10.76 4.65 -19.60
CA ASP A 174 -11.41 5.63 -20.49
C ASP A 174 -11.18 5.29 -21.98
N ASP A 175 -9.97 4.87 -22.35
CA ASP A 175 -9.63 4.44 -23.71
C ASP A 175 -10.37 3.15 -24.09
N LEU A 176 -10.49 2.20 -23.16
CA LEU A 176 -11.28 0.99 -23.35
C LEU A 176 -12.77 1.34 -23.49
N GLU A 177 -13.31 2.22 -22.64
CA GLU A 177 -14.68 2.69 -22.75
C GLU A 177 -14.91 3.42 -24.07
N ALA A 178 -14.01 4.30 -24.50
CA ALA A 178 -14.10 5.00 -25.78
C ALA A 178 -13.98 4.06 -26.99
N TYR A 179 -13.15 3.02 -26.90
CA TYR A 179 -13.01 2.00 -27.96
C TYR A 179 -14.25 1.10 -28.06
N PHE A 180 -14.78 0.64 -26.92
CA PHE A 180 -15.92 -0.27 -26.89
C PHE A 180 -17.28 0.43 -26.96
N SER A 181 -17.39 1.71 -26.60
CA SER A 181 -18.66 2.46 -26.62
C SER A 181 -19.33 2.47 -28.00
N PRO A 182 -18.62 2.70 -29.13
CA PRO A 182 -19.20 2.55 -30.46
C PRO A 182 -19.60 1.11 -30.77
N LEU A 183 -18.81 0.12 -30.35
CA LEU A 183 -19.09 -1.31 -30.58
C LEU A 183 -20.30 -1.82 -29.79
N LEU A 184 -20.57 -1.20 -28.65
CA LEU A 184 -21.69 -1.49 -27.74
C LEU A 184 -22.90 -0.57 -27.97
N ASP A 185 -22.89 0.25 -29.02
CA ASP A 185 -24.09 1.00 -29.43
C ASP A 185 -25.21 0.01 -29.81
N LEU A 186 -26.44 0.34 -29.42
CA LEU A 186 -27.60 -0.55 -29.57
C LEU A 186 -27.84 -0.94 -31.03
N GLU A 187 -27.56 -0.04 -31.97
CA GLU A 187 -27.64 -0.32 -33.42
C GLU A 187 -26.60 -1.37 -33.87
N ASN A 188 -25.39 -1.31 -33.32
CA ASN A 188 -24.31 -2.25 -33.62
C ASN A 188 -24.52 -3.60 -32.92
N ILE A 189 -25.06 -3.61 -31.70
CA ILE A 189 -25.43 -4.84 -31.00
C ILE A 189 -26.52 -5.60 -31.77
N ILE A 190 -27.53 -4.90 -32.30
CA ILE A 190 -28.58 -5.54 -33.11
C ILE A 190 -28.00 -6.13 -34.41
N ASP A 191 -27.05 -5.46 -35.06
CA ASP A 191 -26.37 -6.01 -36.24
C ASP A 191 -25.50 -7.23 -35.90
N ILE A 192 -24.70 -7.17 -34.82
CA ILE A 192 -23.86 -8.28 -34.34
C ILE A 192 -24.73 -9.49 -33.99
N VAL A 193 -25.80 -9.29 -33.22
CA VAL A 193 -26.77 -10.36 -32.88
C VAL A 193 -27.47 -10.88 -34.14
N GLY A 194 -27.79 -10.01 -35.10
CA GLY A 194 -28.37 -10.39 -36.40
C GLY A 194 -27.42 -11.18 -37.30
N ARG A 195 -26.10 -10.94 -37.22
CA ARG A 195 -25.05 -11.70 -37.92
C ARG A 195 -24.80 -13.05 -37.24
N LEU A 196 -24.73 -13.08 -35.91
CA LEU A 196 -24.59 -14.31 -35.14
C LEU A 196 -25.82 -15.22 -35.31
N ASN A 197 -27.03 -14.69 -35.25
CA ASN A 197 -28.24 -15.49 -35.51
C ASN A 197 -28.28 -16.05 -36.93
N ARG A 198 -27.77 -15.33 -37.94
CA ARG A 198 -27.59 -15.88 -39.29
C ARG A 198 -26.60 -17.04 -39.33
N LEU A 199 -25.51 -16.96 -38.58
CA LEU A 199 -24.52 -18.05 -38.45
C LEU A 199 -25.05 -19.29 -37.73
N PHE A 200 -25.96 -19.13 -36.77
CA PHE A 200 -26.54 -20.24 -36.01
C PHE A 200 -27.79 -20.87 -36.67
N TYR A 201 -28.50 -20.13 -37.53
CA TYR A 201 -29.74 -20.61 -38.17
C TYR A 201 -29.64 -20.87 -39.68
N GLU A 202 -28.54 -20.53 -40.36
CA GLU A 202 -28.29 -20.98 -41.73
C GLU A 202 -27.49 -22.30 -41.77
N PRO A 203 -27.84 -23.25 -42.66
CA PRO A 203 -27.10 -24.49 -42.80
C PRO A 203 -25.69 -24.19 -43.33
N LYS A 204 -24.68 -24.70 -42.60
CA LYS A 204 -23.23 -24.56 -42.86
C LYS A 204 -22.89 -24.30 -44.33
N THR A 205 -22.48 -23.07 -44.63
CA THR A 205 -21.64 -22.77 -45.78
C THR A 205 -20.49 -21.88 -45.30
N ASP A 206 -19.28 -22.43 -45.41
CA ASP A 206 -17.91 -21.89 -45.21
C ASP A 206 -17.70 -20.59 -44.39
N LEU A 207 -17.07 -20.78 -43.23
CA LEU A 207 -16.69 -19.77 -42.23
C LEU A 207 -15.49 -18.86 -42.61
N GLU A 208 -15.09 -18.79 -43.88
CA GLU A 208 -13.85 -18.06 -44.26
C GLU A 208 -14.01 -16.52 -44.35
N ASN A 209 -15.22 -15.95 -44.23
CA ASN A 209 -15.46 -14.52 -44.50
C ASN A 209 -15.96 -13.68 -43.32
N VAL A 210 -15.92 -14.17 -42.08
CA VAL A 210 -16.53 -13.42 -40.94
C VAL A 210 -15.66 -12.24 -40.46
N PHE A 211 -14.35 -12.27 -40.70
CA PHE A 211 -13.42 -11.20 -40.34
C PHE A 211 -12.72 -10.62 -41.57
N ILE A 212 -13.47 -10.02 -42.49
CA ILE A 212 -12.90 -8.94 -43.31
C ILE A 212 -13.16 -7.67 -42.51
N ILE A 213 -12.13 -7.23 -41.80
CA ILE A 213 -12.04 -5.84 -41.34
C ILE A 213 -11.69 -5.07 -42.61
N ASP A 214 -12.59 -4.20 -43.09
CA ASP A 214 -12.25 -3.28 -44.16
C ASP A 214 -10.99 -2.50 -43.74
N GLU A 215 -9.99 -2.48 -44.63
CA GLU A 215 -8.71 -1.81 -44.45
C GLU A 215 -8.90 -0.42 -43.83
N ILE A 216 -8.45 -0.24 -42.59
CA ILE A 216 -8.12 1.08 -42.07
C ILE A 216 -6.85 1.49 -42.81
N ASP A 217 -6.91 2.57 -43.59
CA ASP A 217 -5.79 3.17 -44.34
C ASP A 217 -4.50 3.20 -43.49
N GLU A 218 -3.53 2.36 -43.84
CA GLU A 218 -2.17 2.41 -43.32
C GLU A 218 -1.44 3.65 -43.88
N GLU A 219 -1.40 4.74 -43.12
CA GLU A 219 -0.27 5.68 -43.17
C GLU A 219 0.32 5.87 -41.76
N LEU A 220 1.22 4.96 -41.37
CA LEU A 220 2.24 5.21 -40.34
C LEU A 220 3.61 4.71 -40.87
N PRO A 221 4.70 5.47 -40.68
CA PRO A 221 5.96 5.26 -41.40
C PRO A 221 6.76 4.08 -40.83
N LYS A 222 7.14 3.17 -41.72
CA LYS A 222 8.06 2.05 -41.44
C LYS A 222 9.43 2.59 -41.01
N LYS A 223 9.86 2.27 -39.78
CA LYS A 223 11.28 2.23 -39.41
C LYS A 223 11.68 0.77 -39.21
N GLU A 224 12.60 0.32 -40.04
CA GLU A 224 13.16 -1.02 -40.08
C GLU A 224 13.88 -1.36 -38.76
N ALA A 225 13.53 -2.50 -38.16
CA ALA A 225 14.36 -3.16 -37.15
C ALA A 225 14.93 -4.44 -37.78
N THR A 226 16.25 -4.44 -37.97
CA THR A 226 17.02 -5.60 -38.43
C THR A 226 17.11 -6.64 -37.30
N LEU A 227 16.60 -7.85 -37.56
CA LEU A 227 16.81 -9.03 -36.71
C LEU A 227 18.27 -9.51 -36.79
N MET A 228 18.94 -9.67 -35.64
CA MET A 228 20.07 -10.60 -35.49
C MET A 228 19.69 -11.69 -34.47
N GLN A 229 20.04 -12.92 -34.83
CA GLN A 229 19.78 -14.16 -34.07
C GLN A 229 20.71 -14.31 -32.85
N PRO A 230 20.36 -15.12 -31.83
CA PRO A 230 21.20 -15.31 -30.66
C PRO A 230 22.27 -16.40 -30.86
N GLU A 231 23.51 -16.08 -30.53
CA GLU A 231 24.62 -17.04 -30.37
C GLU A 231 24.65 -17.60 -28.94
N VAL A 232 24.97 -18.90 -28.83
CA VAL A 232 25.28 -19.59 -27.58
C VAL A 232 26.78 -19.48 -27.33
N LEU A 233 27.22 -19.01 -26.15
CA LEU A 233 28.55 -19.32 -25.64
C LEU A 233 28.53 -19.42 -24.10
N PHE A 234 28.86 -20.60 -23.59
CA PHE A 234 29.18 -20.85 -22.18
C PHE A 234 30.59 -20.31 -21.86
N ALA A 235 30.76 -19.64 -20.71
CA ALA A 235 32.07 -19.51 -20.07
C ALA A 235 31.95 -19.37 -18.53
N ASP A 236 32.57 -20.35 -17.88
CA ASP A 236 33.16 -20.43 -16.54
C ASP A 236 33.21 -19.18 -15.64
N LEU A 237 32.69 -19.35 -14.42
CA LEU A 237 32.89 -18.47 -13.27
C LEU A 237 34.13 -18.92 -12.49
N SER A 238 35.25 -18.22 -12.65
CA SER A 238 36.20 -18.06 -11.56
C SER A 238 37.13 -16.86 -11.81
N THR A 239 37.37 -16.12 -10.72
CA THR A 239 38.42 -15.10 -10.48
C THR A 239 38.07 -13.62 -10.73
N ILE A 240 38.54 -12.77 -9.78
CA ILE A 240 38.66 -11.29 -9.75
C ILE A 240 37.43 -10.63 -9.10
N ASP A 241 37.43 -10.08 -7.88
CA ASP A 241 38.36 -9.27 -7.06
C ASP A 241 38.56 -7.82 -7.56
N GLU A 242 38.29 -6.86 -6.66
CA GLU A 242 38.53 -5.40 -6.73
C GLU A 242 37.70 -4.48 -7.66
N MET A 243 36.99 -3.55 -6.98
CA MET A 243 36.83 -2.10 -7.23
C MET A 243 36.09 -1.59 -8.48
N ASP A 244 34.94 -0.96 -8.26
CA ASP A 244 34.68 0.51 -8.34
C ASP A 244 33.22 0.84 -8.72
N GLU A 245 32.82 2.04 -8.32
CA GLU A 245 31.53 2.73 -8.39
C GLU A 245 30.71 2.47 -9.67
N GLU A 246 29.41 2.15 -9.51
CA GLU A 246 28.26 2.83 -10.15
C GLU A 246 26.93 2.11 -9.79
N THR A 247 25.88 2.91 -9.64
CA THR A 247 24.51 2.57 -9.18
C THR A 247 23.84 1.38 -9.89
N PRO A 248 23.05 0.52 -9.20
CA PRO A 248 22.22 -0.46 -9.88
C PRO A 248 20.94 0.20 -10.42
N THR A 249 20.86 0.30 -11.75
CA THR A 249 19.58 0.49 -12.45
C THR A 249 18.80 -0.81 -12.38
N ILE A 250 17.64 -0.81 -11.71
CA ILE A 250 16.70 -1.94 -11.70
C ILE A 250 16.08 -2.05 -13.10
N VAL A 251 16.49 -3.04 -13.86
CA VAL A 251 15.85 -3.42 -15.12
C VAL A 251 14.75 -4.42 -14.80
N PHE A 252 13.49 -4.01 -14.97
CA PHE A 252 12.34 -4.91 -14.97
C PHE A 252 12.44 -5.86 -16.17
N MET A 253 12.71 -7.14 -15.92
CA MET A 253 12.48 -8.19 -16.92
C MET A 253 10.99 -8.54 -16.91
N SER A 254 10.28 -8.10 -17.96
CA SER A 254 8.95 -8.61 -18.28
C SER A 254 9.08 -10.10 -18.62
N SER A 255 8.55 -10.99 -17.77
CA SER A 255 8.43 -12.40 -18.10
C SER A 255 7.32 -12.57 -19.14
N GLN A 256 7.70 -12.96 -20.36
CA GLN A 256 6.77 -13.57 -21.29
C GLN A 256 6.39 -14.95 -20.76
N VAL A 257 5.27 -15.04 -20.06
CA VAL A 257 4.57 -16.32 -19.85
C VAL A 257 3.53 -16.47 -20.96
N GLN A 258 3.58 -17.63 -21.60
CA GLN A 258 2.75 -18.04 -22.73
C GLN A 258 1.26 -17.83 -22.44
N ARG A 259 0.60 -17.01 -23.27
CA ARG A 259 -0.86 -16.95 -23.36
C ARG A 259 -1.37 -18.24 -24.00
N GLN A 260 -1.69 -19.23 -23.18
CA GLN A 260 -2.69 -20.24 -23.53
C GLN A 260 -4.06 -19.74 -23.07
N SER A 261 -4.92 -19.44 -24.05
CA SER A 261 -6.39 -19.40 -24.00
C SER A 261 -7.04 -19.47 -22.61
N LEU A 262 -7.33 -18.31 -22.02
CA LEU A 262 -8.10 -18.15 -20.77
C LEU A 262 -9.60 -17.88 -21.03
N LEU A 263 -10.16 -18.39 -22.13
CA LEU A 263 -11.56 -18.12 -22.53
C LEU A 263 -12.43 -19.35 -22.73
N ASP A 264 -12.08 -20.49 -22.11
CA ASP A 264 -13.03 -21.60 -21.92
C ASP A 264 -13.38 -21.69 -20.43
N PHE A 265 -14.36 -20.89 -20.00
CA PHE A 265 -14.92 -20.90 -18.65
C PHE A 265 -16.32 -21.55 -18.63
N PRO A 266 -16.44 -22.88 -18.50
CA PRO A 266 -17.73 -23.56 -18.30
C PRO A 266 -18.38 -23.30 -16.92
N LEU A 267 -17.75 -22.48 -16.07
CA LEU A 267 -18.23 -22.11 -14.74
C LEU A 267 -19.14 -20.88 -14.74
N LEU A 268 -18.97 -19.94 -15.69
CA LEU A 268 -19.82 -18.74 -15.78
C LEU A 268 -21.21 -19.06 -16.34
N GLU A 269 -21.32 -20.00 -17.28
CA GLU A 269 -22.62 -20.48 -17.78
C GLU A 269 -23.42 -21.18 -16.68
N LYS A 270 -22.77 -21.99 -15.84
CA LYS A 270 -23.46 -22.72 -14.77
C LYS A 270 -23.92 -21.81 -13.63
N VAL A 271 -23.13 -20.79 -13.32
CA VAL A 271 -23.49 -19.77 -12.31
C VAL A 271 -24.64 -18.88 -12.80
N ALA A 272 -24.71 -18.60 -14.11
CA ALA A 272 -25.84 -17.86 -14.70
C ALA A 272 -27.12 -18.71 -14.73
N GLU A 273 -27.04 -20.00 -15.09
CA GLU A 273 -28.19 -20.92 -15.09
C GLU A 273 -28.77 -21.18 -13.68
N ASP A 274 -27.92 -21.18 -12.65
CA ASP A 274 -28.36 -21.35 -11.26
C ASP A 274 -28.90 -20.04 -10.65
N ALA A 275 -28.42 -18.87 -11.11
CA ALA A 275 -28.90 -17.56 -10.64
C ALA A 275 -30.34 -17.24 -11.09
N ASP A 276 -30.73 -17.68 -12.29
CA ASP A 276 -32.09 -17.49 -12.83
C ASP A 276 -33.17 -18.30 -12.07
N GLN A 277 -32.77 -19.26 -11.23
CA GLN A 277 -33.71 -20.06 -10.42
C GLN A 277 -34.14 -19.37 -9.12
N TYR A 278 -33.57 -18.22 -8.78
CA TYR A 278 -33.85 -17.52 -7.53
C TYR A 278 -34.71 -16.27 -7.75
N THR A 279 -36.01 -16.40 -7.50
CA THR A 279 -36.97 -15.29 -7.54
C THR A 279 -36.97 -14.48 -6.24
N ALA A 280 -37.58 -13.29 -6.24
CA ALA A 280 -37.60 -12.34 -5.12
C ALA A 280 -38.18 -12.87 -3.79
N ASP A 281 -38.83 -14.04 -3.80
CA ASP A 281 -39.36 -14.71 -2.59
C ASP A 281 -38.42 -15.81 -2.03
N THR A 282 -37.19 -15.91 -2.54
CA THR A 282 -36.22 -16.92 -2.05
C THR A 282 -35.78 -16.59 -0.62
N PRO A 283 -35.91 -17.52 0.35
CA PRO A 283 -35.47 -17.29 1.73
C PRO A 283 -33.98 -16.91 1.78
N GLN A 284 -33.66 -15.84 2.52
CA GLN A 284 -32.28 -15.31 2.65
C GLN A 284 -31.24 -16.38 3.04
N GLU A 285 -31.67 -17.41 3.76
CA GLU A 285 -30.85 -18.55 4.18
C GLU A 285 -30.33 -19.37 2.98
N LYS A 286 -31.12 -19.51 1.90
CA LYS A 286 -30.70 -20.20 0.67
C LYS A 286 -29.75 -19.36 -0.19
N ILE A 287 -29.92 -18.04 -0.18
CA ILE A 287 -29.00 -17.12 -0.86
C ILE A 287 -27.65 -17.13 -0.12
N ALA A 288 -27.66 -17.18 1.21
CA ALA A 288 -26.45 -17.30 2.03
C ALA A 288 -25.72 -18.63 1.77
N GLU A 289 -26.43 -19.77 1.70
CA GLU A 289 -25.83 -21.07 1.36
C GLU A 289 -25.23 -21.08 -0.05
N ALA A 290 -25.92 -20.51 -1.05
CA ALA A 290 -25.41 -20.45 -2.42
C ALA A 290 -24.16 -19.54 -2.52
N THR A 291 -24.17 -18.41 -1.81
CA THR A 291 -23.04 -17.48 -1.76
C THR A 291 -21.83 -18.13 -1.08
N GLN A 292 -22.06 -18.88 0.00
CA GLN A 292 -21.02 -19.63 0.69
C GLN A 292 -20.41 -20.72 -0.21
N ALA A 293 -21.26 -21.50 -0.91
CA ALA A 293 -20.79 -22.55 -1.81
C ALA A 293 -19.99 -22.00 -3.01
N LEU A 294 -20.36 -20.83 -3.53
CA LEU A 294 -19.61 -20.15 -4.59
C LEU A 294 -18.24 -19.65 -4.09
N THR A 295 -18.22 -19.10 -2.87
CA THR A 295 -16.99 -18.60 -2.24
C THR A 295 -15.99 -19.72 -1.97
N GLU A 296 -16.47 -20.87 -1.48
CA GLU A 296 -15.63 -22.05 -1.23
C GLU A 296 -15.06 -22.65 -2.54
N ASN A 297 -15.84 -22.67 -3.62
CA ASN A 297 -15.38 -23.12 -4.94
C ASN A 297 -14.33 -22.19 -5.55
N LEU A 298 -14.52 -20.87 -5.44
CA LEU A 298 -13.54 -19.88 -5.91
C LEU A 298 -12.22 -20.00 -5.15
N LEU A 299 -12.30 -20.15 -3.82
CA LEU A 299 -11.11 -20.30 -2.99
C LEU A 299 -10.33 -21.58 -3.31
N ALA A 300 -11.03 -22.70 -3.51
CA ALA A 300 -10.40 -23.97 -3.91
C ALA A 300 -9.72 -23.87 -5.29
N LYS A 301 -10.31 -23.13 -6.24
CA LYS A 301 -9.75 -22.95 -7.57
C LYS A 301 -8.52 -22.02 -7.58
N LEU A 302 -8.55 -20.96 -6.77
CA LEU A 302 -7.40 -20.07 -6.57
C LEU A 302 -6.23 -20.80 -5.91
N GLN A 303 -6.52 -21.69 -4.95
CA GLN A 303 -5.52 -22.55 -4.32
C GLN A 303 -4.89 -23.50 -5.35
N GLN A 304 -5.70 -24.14 -6.21
CA GLN A 304 -5.22 -25.00 -7.29
C GLN A 304 -4.30 -24.25 -8.27
N LEU A 305 -4.70 -23.05 -8.71
CA LEU A 305 -3.89 -22.23 -9.62
C LEU A 305 -2.57 -21.78 -8.98
N ARG A 306 -2.58 -21.45 -7.69
CA ARG A 306 -1.35 -21.13 -6.94
C ARG A 306 -0.40 -22.32 -6.91
N ASP A 307 -0.92 -23.52 -6.64
CA ASP A 307 -0.11 -24.73 -6.54
C ASP A 307 0.41 -25.20 -7.94
N GLU A 308 -0.25 -24.80 -9.04
CA GLU A 308 0.23 -25.01 -10.42
C GLU A 308 1.32 -23.99 -10.86
N LEU A 309 1.45 -22.87 -10.14
CA LEU A 309 2.40 -21.79 -10.42
C LEU A 309 3.71 -21.87 -9.59
N THR A 310 3.77 -22.77 -8.59
CA THR A 310 4.96 -23.05 -7.75
C THR A 310 5.56 -24.42 -8.06
#